data_AF-A0A7K0WTW6-F1
#
_entry.id   AF-A0A7K0WTW6-F1
#
_cell.length_a   1.000
_cell.length_b   1.000
_cell.length_c   1.000
_cell.angle_alpha   90.00
_cell.angle_beta   90.00
_cell.angle_gamma   90.00
#
_symmetry.space_group_name_H-M   'P 1'
#
loop_
_entity.id
_entity.type
_entity.pdbx_description
1 polymer ?
#
loop_
_entity_poly.entity_id
_entity_poly.type
_entity_poly.pdbx_seq_one_letter_code
_entity_poly.pdbx_strand_id
1 'polypeptide(L)'
;MSERDRFDVLAERLGPTVTAFLSCAQDATGRGADPERLGAARAAWAEITRTHSDDVARNWFIAANHRLSGAAPEERLREGHTKSVMSAARGFAAGEVMGA
;
A
#
# COMPACT_ATOMS: atom_id res chain seq x y z
N MET A 1 4.13 -21.68 1.90
CA MET A 1 4.66 -20.31 1.70
C MET A 1 4.59 -19.59 3.02
N SER A 2 5.74 -19.31 3.62
CA SER A 2 5.85 -18.77 4.98
C SER A 2 5.63 -17.26 5.00
N GLU A 3 5.35 -16.66 6.15
CA GLU A 3 5.13 -15.20 6.26
C GLU A 3 6.38 -14.40 5.87
N ARG A 4 7.58 -14.95 6.15
CA ARG A 4 8.87 -14.41 5.68
C ARG A 4 8.99 -14.37 4.15
N ASP A 5 8.62 -15.45 3.45
CA ASP A 5 8.64 -15.47 1.98
C ASP A 5 7.76 -14.36 1.38
N ARG A 6 6.66 -14.01 2.07
CA ARG A 6 5.76 -12.94 1.64
C ARG A 6 6.37 -11.55 1.86
N PHE A 7 7.16 -11.38 2.92
CA PHE A 7 7.87 -10.13 3.20
C PHE A 7 8.99 -9.87 2.19
N ASP A 8 9.78 -10.90 1.84
CA ASP A 8 10.93 -10.75 0.95
C ASP A 8 10.50 -10.33 -0.46
N VAL A 9 9.41 -10.90 -0.98
CA VAL A 9 8.82 -10.53 -2.29
C VAL A 9 8.33 -9.08 -2.32
N LEU A 10 7.81 -8.58 -1.20
CA LEU A 10 7.42 -7.18 -1.09
C LEU A 10 8.67 -6.29 -1.00
N ALA A 11 9.68 -6.64 -0.20
CA ALA A 11 10.91 -5.85 -0.06
C ALA A 11 11.64 -5.65 -1.38
N GLU A 12 11.68 -6.69 -2.21
CA GLU A 12 12.30 -6.66 -3.53
C GLU A 12 11.55 -5.75 -4.51
N ARG A 13 10.21 -5.70 -4.44
CA ARG A 13 9.37 -5.00 -5.42
C ARG A 13 8.93 -3.61 -4.99
N LEU A 14 8.65 -3.38 -3.72
CA LEU A 14 8.36 -2.06 -3.15
C LEU A 14 9.62 -1.26 -2.84
N GLY A 15 10.76 -1.94 -2.74
CA GLY A 15 11.98 -1.40 -2.17
C GLY A 15 11.97 -1.52 -0.64
N PRO A 16 13.16 -1.69 -0.03
CA PRO A 16 13.30 -1.98 1.40
C PRO A 16 12.67 -0.90 2.28
N THR A 17 12.61 0.36 1.83
CA THR A 17 12.02 1.47 2.59
C THR A 17 10.52 1.33 2.76
N VAL A 18 9.76 1.01 1.71
CA VAL A 18 8.30 0.93 1.81
C VAL A 18 7.89 -0.39 2.48
N THR A 19 8.65 -1.47 2.29
CA THR A 19 8.43 -2.71 3.02
C THR A 19 8.78 -2.61 4.49
N ALA A 20 9.94 -2.01 4.83
CA ALA A 20 10.26 -1.67 6.21
C ALA A 20 9.19 -0.73 6.78
N PHE A 21 8.66 0.23 6.03
CA PHE A 21 7.62 1.13 6.50
C PHE A 21 6.27 0.43 6.76
N LEU A 22 5.82 -0.44 5.86
CA LEU A 22 4.59 -1.23 6.03
C LEU A 22 4.73 -2.27 7.16
N SER A 23 5.93 -2.77 7.41
CA SER A 23 6.23 -3.72 8.49
C SER A 23 6.61 -3.07 9.83
N CYS A 24 7.09 -1.82 9.79
CA CYS A 24 7.55 -1.02 10.94
C CYS A 24 6.62 0.18 11.21
N ALA A 25 5.40 0.18 10.68
CA ALA A 25 4.30 0.99 11.20
C ALA A 25 3.97 0.48 12.61
N GLN A 26 4.87 0.78 13.54
CA GLN A 26 4.66 0.62 14.95
C GLN A 26 3.44 1.46 15.27
N ASP A 27 2.33 0.77 15.54
CA ASP A 27 1.39 1.24 16.53
C ASP A 27 2.22 1.70 17.74
N ALA A 28 1.88 2.83 18.35
CA ALA A 28 2.46 3.28 19.63
C ALA A 28 2.24 2.27 20.79
N THR A 29 1.79 1.05 20.49
CA THR A 29 1.40 -0.03 21.39
C THR A 29 2.29 -1.28 21.29
N GLY A 30 3.27 -1.33 20.38
CA GLY A 30 4.26 -2.41 20.31
C GLY A 30 3.75 -3.77 19.81
N ARG A 31 2.57 -3.84 19.18
CA ARG A 31 2.13 -5.03 18.45
C ARG A 31 2.68 -4.97 17.01
N GLY A 32 3.29 -6.06 16.56
CA GLY A 32 3.86 -6.18 15.21
C GLY A 32 2.82 -5.97 14.10
N ALA A 33 3.30 -5.97 12.85
CA ALA A 33 2.52 -5.69 11.64
C ALA A 33 1.09 -6.28 11.68
N ASP A 34 0.09 -5.41 11.64
CA ASP A 34 -1.31 -5.80 11.54
C ASP A 34 -1.51 -6.58 10.23
N PRO A 35 -1.87 -7.88 10.31
CA PRO A 35 -1.96 -8.74 9.13
C PRO A 35 -3.04 -8.27 8.15
N GLU A 36 -4.07 -7.53 8.61
CA GLU A 36 -5.08 -6.95 7.74
C GLU A 36 -4.50 -5.80 6.92
N ARG A 37 -3.73 -4.90 7.55
CA ARG A 37 -3.08 -3.76 6.87
C ARG A 37 -2.04 -4.25 5.88
N LEU A 38 -1.22 -5.23 6.26
CA LEU A 38 -0.23 -5.84 5.37
C LEU A 38 -0.91 -6.54 4.19
N GLY A 39 -2.00 -7.25 4.44
CA GLY A 39 -2.81 -7.89 3.41
C GLY A 39 -3.38 -6.88 2.41
N ALA A 40 -3.93 -5.77 2.91
CA ALA A 40 -4.46 -4.68 2.10
C ALA A 40 -3.38 -3.97 1.27
N ALA A 41 -2.22 -3.68 1.88
CA ALA A 41 -1.09 -3.08 1.17
C ALA A 41 -0.62 -3.98 0.01
N ARG A 42 -0.47 -5.28 0.27
CA ARG A 42 -0.08 -6.26 -0.76
C ARG A 42 -1.11 -6.36 -1.88
N ALA A 43 -2.40 -6.36 -1.53
CA ALA A 43 -3.48 -6.44 -2.50
C ALA A 43 -3.55 -5.18 -3.37
N ALA A 44 -3.42 -3.99 -2.78
CA ALA A 44 -3.39 -2.72 -3.51
C ALA A 44 -2.16 -2.64 -4.44
N TRP A 45 -0.98 -3.04 -3.96
CA TRP A 45 0.22 -3.12 -4.80
C TRP A 45 0.02 -4.04 -5.99
N ALA A 46 -0.48 -5.26 -5.75
CA ALA A 46 -0.77 -6.21 -6.82
C ALA A 46 -1.78 -5.67 -7.82
N GLU A 47 -2.81 -4.96 -7.36
CA GLU A 47 -3.82 -4.35 -8.23
C GLU A 47 -3.20 -3.32 -9.18
N ILE A 48 -2.37 -2.42 -8.66
CA ILE A 48 -1.77 -1.33 -9.44
C ILE A 48 -0.70 -1.86 -10.40
N THR A 49 0.14 -2.78 -9.95
CA THR A 49 1.22 -3.36 -10.77
C THR A 49 0.72 -4.28 -11.89
N ARG A 50 -0.58 -4.62 -11.93
CA ARG A 50 -1.19 -5.29 -13.09
C ARG A 50 -1.26 -4.41 -14.33
N THR A 51 -1.38 -3.09 -14.15
CA THR A 51 -1.56 -2.13 -15.25
C THR A 51 -0.48 -1.05 -15.29
N HIS A 52 0.29 -0.88 -14.21
CA HIS A 52 1.34 0.14 -14.08
C HIS A 52 2.68 -0.49 -13.65
N SER A 53 3.77 0.27 -13.80
CA SER A 53 5.10 -0.16 -13.35
C SER A 53 5.23 -0.11 -11.82
N ASP A 54 6.22 -0.84 -11.29
CA ASP A 54 6.56 -0.82 -9.86
C ASP A 54 6.90 0.61 -9.38
N ASP A 55 7.51 1.46 -10.21
CA ASP A 55 7.79 2.86 -9.85
C ASP A 55 6.52 3.70 -9.70
N VAL A 56 5.53 3.50 -10.58
CA VAL A 56 4.22 4.16 -10.46
C VAL A 56 3.51 3.67 -9.20
N ALA A 57 3.57 2.37 -8.91
CA ALA A 57 2.99 1.82 -7.70
C ALA A 57 3.67 2.37 -6.43
N ARG A 58 5.00 2.50 -6.40
CA ARG A 58 5.73 3.13 -5.29
C ARG A 58 5.29 4.56 -5.09
N ASN A 59 5.30 5.36 -6.16
CA ASN A 59 4.90 6.76 -6.09
C ASN A 59 3.45 6.91 -5.62
N TRP A 60 2.55 6.06 -6.12
CA TRP A 60 1.15 6.06 -5.70
C TRP A 60 0.99 5.81 -4.20
N PHE A 61 1.81 4.92 -3.63
CA PHE A 61 1.74 4.56 -2.21
C PHE A 61 2.24 5.64 -1.26
N ILE A 62 3.04 6.62 -1.71
CA ILE A 62 3.64 7.67 -0.87
C ILE A 62 3.14 9.08 -1.23
N ALA A 63 2.46 9.22 -2.36
CA ALA A 63 1.92 10.49 -2.82
C ALA A 63 0.51 10.72 -2.28
N ALA A 64 0.17 12.00 -2.10
CA ALA A 64 -1.18 12.43 -1.77
C ALA A 64 -2.20 11.87 -2.77
N ASN A 65 -3.24 11.21 -2.26
CA ASN A 65 -4.26 10.59 -3.09
C ASN A 65 -5.61 11.31 -2.92
N HIS A 66 -6.14 11.86 -4.01
CA HIS A 66 -7.39 12.62 -4.00
C HIS A 66 -8.59 11.79 -3.51
N ARG A 67 -8.60 10.48 -3.82
CA ARG A 67 -9.66 9.56 -3.38
C ARG A 67 -9.54 9.20 -1.89
N LEU A 68 -8.44 9.59 -1.25
CA LEU A 68 -8.18 9.42 0.17
C LEU A 68 -8.18 10.76 0.92
N SER A 69 -8.86 11.77 0.35
CA SER A 69 -8.92 13.14 0.90
C SER A 69 -7.55 13.81 1.00
N GLY A 70 -6.66 13.55 0.03
CA GLY A 70 -5.31 14.11 -0.01
C GLY A 70 -4.29 13.38 0.89
N ALA A 71 -4.72 12.43 1.72
CA ALA A 71 -3.82 11.58 2.47
C ALA A 71 -3.13 10.58 1.53
N ALA A 72 -1.92 10.17 1.91
CA ALA A 72 -1.20 9.16 1.18
C ALA A 72 -1.70 7.74 1.58
N PRO A 73 -1.71 6.74 0.67
CA PRO A 73 -2.29 5.42 0.94
C PRO A 73 -1.69 4.66 2.12
N GLU A 74 -0.39 4.77 2.33
CA GLU A 74 0.34 4.24 3.47
C GLU A 74 -0.09 4.86 4.80
N GLU A 75 -0.41 6.17 4.82
CA GLU A 75 -0.98 6.83 5.99
C GLU A 75 -2.37 6.28 6.31
N ARG A 76 -3.23 6.15 5.29
CA ARG A 76 -4.58 5.56 5.45
C ARG A 76 -4.55 4.11 5.90
N LEU A 77 -3.61 3.33 5.37
CA LEU A 77 -3.40 1.96 5.84
C LEU A 77 -3.03 1.94 7.32
N ARG A 78 -2.16 2.83 7.78
CA ARG A 78 -1.78 2.94 9.19
C ARG A 78 -2.98 3.24 10.09
N GLU A 79 -3.89 4.09 9.64
CA GLU A 79 -5.13 4.42 10.34
C GLU A 79 -6.21 3.30 10.29
N GLY A 80 -5.94 2.19 9.61
CA GLY A 80 -6.89 1.07 9.47
C GLY A 80 -7.92 1.26 8.36
N HIS A 81 -7.77 2.27 7.49
CA HIS A 81 -8.69 2.55 6.37
C HIS A 81 -8.44 1.63 5.15
N THR A 82 -8.30 0.32 5.39
CA THR A 82 -7.94 -0.70 4.40
C THR A 82 -8.88 -0.75 3.20
N LYS A 83 -10.20 -0.64 3.44
CA LYS A 83 -11.24 -0.66 2.40
C LYS A 83 -11.14 0.55 1.46
N SER A 84 -10.92 1.74 2.01
CA SER A 84 -10.79 2.98 1.23
C SER A 84 -9.56 2.93 0.33
N VAL A 85 -8.44 2.43 0.85
CA VAL A 85 -7.19 2.26 0.09
C VAL A 85 -7.38 1.27 -1.05
N MET A 86 -8.01 0.13 -0.80
CA MET A 86 -8.33 -0.84 -1.85
C MET A 86 -9.28 -0.29 -2.92
N SER A 87 -10.27 0.52 -2.53
CA SER A 87 -11.16 1.20 -3.49
C SER A 87 -10.39 2.21 -4.35
N ALA A 88 -9.51 3.00 -3.74
CA ALA A 88 -8.66 3.94 -4.46
C ALA A 88 -7.69 3.24 -5.43
N ALA A 89 -7.10 2.12 -5.01
CA ALA A 89 -6.19 1.32 -5.84
C ALA A 89 -6.89 0.76 -7.09
N ARG A 90 -8.09 0.18 -6.92
CA ARG A 90 -8.91 -0.29 -8.05
C ARG A 90 -9.28 0.82 -9.01
N GLY A 91 -9.69 1.97 -8.49
CA GLY A 91 -10.02 3.13 -9.31
C GLY A 91 -8.82 3.63 -10.11
N PHE A 92 -7.65 3.74 -9.47
CA PHE A 92 -6.40 4.09 -10.15
C PHE A 92 -6.04 3.09 -11.24
N ALA A 93 -6.09 1.78 -10.94
CA ALA A 93 -5.79 0.72 -11.91
C ALA A 93 -6.78 0.66 -13.09
N ALA A 94 -8.05 1.04 -12.86
CA ALA A 94 -9.08 1.16 -13.89
C ALA A 94 -8.91 2.41 -14.76
N GLY A 95 -7.91 3.26 -14.50
CA GLY A 95 -7.71 4.50 -15.24
C GLY A 95 -8.73 5.60 -14.90
N GLU A 96 -9.44 5.48 -13.77
CA GLU A 96 -10.25 6.56 -13.22
C GLU A 96 -9.30 7.63 -12.70
N VAL A 97 -8.93 8.53 -13.62
CA VAL A 97 -7.91 9.56 -13.48
C VAL A 97 -8.12 10.33 -12.17
N MET A 98 -7.00 10.63 -11.48
CA MET A 98 -6.92 11.72 -10.51
C MET A 98 -7.44 12.97 -11.20
N GLY A 99 -8.69 13.38 -10.94
CA GLY A 99 -9.34 14.48 -11.64
C GLY A 99 -8.40 15.67 -11.81
N ALA A 100 -8.23 16.09 -13.06
CA ALA A 100 -7.46 17.26 -13.46
C ALA A 100 -8.03 18.55 -12.85
#